data_AF-A0A945AQF3-F1
#
_entry.id   AF-A0A945AQF3-F1
#
_cell.length_a   1.000
_cell.length_b   1.000
_cell.length_c   1.000
_cell.angle_alpha   90.00
_cell.angle_beta   90.00
_cell.angle_gamma   90.00
#
_symmetry.space_group_name_H-M   'P 1'
#
loop_
_entity.id
_entity.type
_entity.pdbx_description
1 polymer ?
#
loop_
_entity_poly.entity_id
_entity_poly.type
_entity_poly.pdbx_seq_one_letter_code
_entity_poly.pdbx_strand_id
1 'polypeptide(L)'
;MKKIYTALFCCVLLSTTFADRLDQDPTKVEFFERIYKMDIQGVKPYEEYQDPDSFYSNIARKVGVPQVAHNAVEKKFGWKQNDKRFFYATMIKGGGASPDWGVMVTRIPVALQKARSVEERKSFLQLMEMKFVVISYHGDISFPEFGKAGRKKTKPIHPNL
;
A
#
# COMPACT_ATOMS: atom_id res chain seq x y z
N MET A 1 -34.33 54.33 -19.76
CA MET A 1 -32.99 54.01 -20.29
C MET A 1 -32.10 53.52 -19.15
N LYS A 2 -31.49 52.34 -19.34
CA LYS A 2 -30.70 51.55 -18.39
C LYS A 2 -29.47 52.28 -17.85
N LYS A 3 -29.14 52.13 -16.56
CA LYS A 3 -27.76 52.25 -16.06
C LYS A 3 -27.44 51.18 -14.99
N ILE A 4 -26.80 50.12 -15.49
CA ILE A 4 -25.64 49.39 -14.93
C ILE A 4 -25.78 48.86 -13.49
N TYR A 5 -26.42 47.70 -13.34
CA TYR A 5 -25.92 46.67 -12.42
C TYR A 5 -24.94 45.83 -13.22
N THR A 6 -23.72 45.63 -12.75
CA THR A 6 -22.81 44.48 -13.00
C THR A 6 -21.38 44.95 -12.76
N ALA A 7 -20.90 44.85 -11.52
CA ALA A 7 -19.46 44.85 -11.23
C ALA A 7 -19.20 44.26 -9.84
N LEU A 8 -19.82 43.14 -9.49
CA LEU A 8 -19.53 42.45 -8.22
C LEU A 8 -19.62 40.93 -8.35
N PHE A 9 -19.20 40.38 -9.50
CA PHE A 9 -19.19 38.93 -9.73
C PHE A 9 -17.87 38.40 -10.33
N CYS A 10 -16.78 39.19 -10.27
CA CYS A 10 -15.46 38.75 -10.76
C CYS A 10 -14.48 38.34 -9.64
N CYS A 11 -14.71 38.73 -8.38
CA CYS A 11 -13.77 38.40 -7.29
C CYS A 11 -14.01 37.02 -6.64
N VAL A 12 -15.15 36.38 -6.88
CA VAL A 12 -15.48 35.07 -6.26
C VAL A 12 -14.97 33.88 -7.10
N LEU A 13 -14.67 34.09 -8.38
CA LEU A 13 -14.19 33.02 -9.27
C LEU A 13 -12.66 32.86 -9.31
N LEU A 14 -11.91 33.81 -8.73
CA LEU A 14 -10.44 33.70 -8.63
C LEU A 14 -9.95 33.10 -7.31
N SER A 15 -10.81 32.92 -6.30
CA SER A 15 -10.41 32.36 -5.00
C SER A 15 -10.43 30.82 -4.97
N THR A 16 -11.08 30.17 -5.93
CA THR A 16 -11.11 28.70 -6.01
C THR A 16 -9.88 28.09 -6.66
N THR A 17 -9.14 28.85 -7.48
CA THR A 17 -7.96 28.32 -8.19
C THR A 17 -6.69 28.29 -7.35
N PHE A 18 -6.64 29.02 -6.23
CA PHE A 18 -5.50 28.99 -5.29
C PHE A 18 -5.64 27.91 -4.20
N ALA A 19 -6.86 27.49 -3.86
CA ALA A 19 -7.08 26.39 -2.93
C ALA A 19 -6.70 25.03 -3.55
N ASP A 20 -6.71 24.90 -4.87
CA ASP A 20 -6.40 23.63 -5.56
C ASP A 20 -4.89 23.27 -5.54
N ARG A 21 -4.04 24.20 -5.10
CA ARG A 21 -2.64 23.92 -4.72
C ARG A 21 -2.49 23.44 -3.27
N LEU A 22 -3.58 23.05 -2.60
CA LEU A 22 -3.53 22.33 -1.33
C LEU A 22 -2.76 21.02 -1.54
N ASP A 23 -1.48 21.07 -1.19
CA ASP A 23 -0.49 20.00 -1.08
C ASP A 23 -0.89 18.65 -1.66
N GLN A 24 -0.32 18.36 -2.83
CA GLN A 24 -0.15 17.00 -3.36
C GLN A 24 0.90 16.21 -2.56
N ASP A 25 1.15 16.58 -1.31
CA ASP A 25 2.22 16.04 -0.49
C ASP A 25 1.77 14.71 0.13
N PRO A 26 2.29 13.56 -0.35
CA PRO A 26 1.89 12.25 0.15
C PRO A 26 2.42 11.97 1.56
N THR A 27 3.08 12.93 2.22
CA THR A 27 3.44 12.86 3.64
C THR A 27 2.33 13.40 4.56
N LYS A 28 1.25 13.95 4.00
CA LYS A 28 0.13 14.51 4.78
C LYS A 28 -1.07 13.58 4.83
N VAL A 29 -1.74 13.50 5.98
CA VAL A 29 -2.95 12.67 6.13
C VAL A 29 -4.07 13.22 5.24
N GLU A 30 -4.18 14.54 5.14
CA GLU A 30 -5.17 15.29 4.36
C GLU A 30 -5.10 14.99 2.86
N PHE A 31 -3.92 14.63 2.36
CA PHE A 31 -3.77 14.14 0.98
C PHE A 31 -4.60 12.87 0.78
N PHE A 32 -4.47 11.90 1.70
CA PHE A 32 -5.19 10.62 1.62
C PHE A 32 -6.69 10.79 1.89
N GLU A 33 -7.07 11.63 2.85
CA GLU A 33 -8.48 11.93 3.13
C GLU A 33 -9.21 12.48 1.90
N ARG A 34 -8.53 13.32 1.11
CA ARG A 34 -9.08 13.88 -0.12
C ARG A 34 -9.32 12.82 -1.19
N ILE A 35 -8.34 11.94 -1.44
CA ILE A 35 -8.46 10.92 -2.49
C ILE A 35 -9.44 9.81 -2.11
N TYR A 36 -9.52 9.43 -0.83
CA TYR A 36 -10.43 8.40 -0.34
C TYR A 36 -11.79 8.96 0.11
N LYS A 37 -11.94 10.29 0.17
CA LYS A 37 -13.16 10.99 0.63
C LYS A 37 -13.63 10.47 1.99
N MET A 38 -12.69 10.28 2.91
CA MET A 38 -12.94 9.77 4.26
C MET A 38 -12.02 10.46 5.27
N ASP A 39 -12.48 10.58 6.51
CA ASP A 39 -11.70 11.06 7.65
C ASP A 39 -10.77 9.95 8.16
N ILE A 40 -9.48 10.25 8.36
CA ILE A 40 -8.45 9.27 8.76
C ILE A 40 -7.93 9.60 10.17
N GLN A 41 -8.59 9.02 11.17
CA GLN A 41 -8.25 9.26 12.57
C GLN A 41 -7.15 8.35 13.12
N GLY A 42 -6.35 8.90 14.04
CA GLY A 42 -5.38 8.16 14.83
C GLY A 42 -4.08 7.81 14.10
N VAL A 43 -3.78 8.54 13.02
CA VAL A 43 -2.46 8.52 12.36
C VAL A 43 -1.70 9.76 12.80
N LYS A 44 -0.46 9.59 13.24
CA LYS A 44 0.38 10.72 13.65
C LYS A 44 0.88 11.48 12.41
N PRO A 45 1.37 12.72 12.56
CA PRO A 45 2.15 13.38 11.52
C PRO A 45 3.32 12.50 11.04
N TYR A 46 3.68 12.63 9.76
CA TYR A 46 4.72 11.83 9.13
C TYR A 46 6.07 11.92 9.85
N GLU A 47 6.44 13.11 10.31
CA GLU A 47 7.70 13.42 10.99
C GLU A 47 7.82 12.76 12.37
N GLU A 48 6.71 12.33 12.97
CA GLU A 48 6.70 11.65 14.26
C GLU A 48 7.00 10.15 14.16
N TYR A 49 7.08 9.60 12.95
CA TYR A 49 7.46 8.21 12.72
C TYR A 49 8.98 8.08 12.57
N GLN A 50 9.58 7.16 13.34
CA GLN A 50 10.99 6.79 13.17
C GLN A 50 11.24 6.08 11.83
N ASP A 51 10.23 5.35 11.35
CA ASP A 51 10.23 4.64 10.08
C ASP A 51 9.13 5.23 9.17
N PRO A 52 9.50 5.89 8.07
CA PRO A 52 8.56 6.42 7.08
C PRO A 52 7.52 5.41 6.59
N ASP A 53 7.92 4.13 6.42
CA ASP A 53 7.01 3.09 5.91
C ASP A 53 5.87 2.82 6.90
N SER A 54 6.07 3.12 8.19
CA SER A 54 5.06 2.99 9.23
C SER A 54 3.92 4.00 9.08
N PHE A 55 4.20 5.24 8.64
CA PHE A 55 3.16 6.23 8.34
C PHE A 55 2.24 5.71 7.24
N TYR A 56 2.82 5.33 6.10
CA TYR A 56 2.07 4.82 4.95
C TYR A 56 1.31 3.53 5.28
N SER A 57 1.94 2.62 6.05
CA SER A 57 1.28 1.38 6.50
C SER A 57 0.07 1.64 7.41
N ASN A 58 0.12 2.69 8.24
CA ASN A 58 -1.01 3.07 9.09
C ASN A 58 -2.16 3.64 8.25
N ILE A 59 -1.87 4.53 7.30
CA ILE A 59 -2.85 5.05 6.34
C ILE A 59 -3.50 3.90 5.56
N ALA A 60 -2.69 3.03 4.96
CA ALA A 60 -3.16 1.90 4.15
C ALA A 60 -4.10 0.98 4.93
N ARG A 61 -3.83 0.75 6.22
CA ARG A 61 -4.73 -0.01 7.11
C ARG A 61 -6.07 0.71 7.34
N LYS A 62 -6.06 2.03 7.49
CA LYS A 62 -7.27 2.84 7.69
C LYS A 62 -8.16 2.87 6.45
N VAL A 63 -7.55 2.96 5.27
CA VAL A 63 -8.28 3.03 3.98
C VAL A 63 -8.55 1.64 3.36
N GLY A 64 -8.30 0.56 4.10
CA GLY A 64 -8.72 -0.79 3.72
C GLY A 64 -7.87 -1.49 2.65
N VAL A 65 -6.68 -0.97 2.33
CA VAL A 65 -5.76 -1.53 1.31
C VAL A 65 -5.47 -3.03 1.50
N PRO A 66 -5.20 -3.54 2.73
CA PRO A 66 -4.96 -4.97 2.91
C PRO A 66 -6.12 -5.85 2.43
N GLN A 67 -7.36 -5.46 2.71
CA GLN A 67 -8.53 -6.26 2.32
C GLN A 67 -8.71 -6.24 0.80
N VAL A 68 -8.48 -5.09 0.16
CA VAL A 68 -8.50 -4.98 -1.32
C VAL A 68 -7.46 -5.92 -1.93
N ALA A 69 -6.24 -5.96 -1.39
CA ALA A 69 -5.19 -6.85 -1.87
C ALA A 69 -5.55 -8.34 -1.70
N HIS A 70 -6.08 -8.73 -0.53
CA HIS A 70 -6.54 -10.12 -0.30
C HIS A 70 -7.65 -10.52 -1.24
N ASN A 71 -8.67 -9.67 -1.43
CA ASN A 71 -9.77 -9.92 -2.36
C ASN A 71 -9.26 -10.09 -3.80
N ALA A 72 -8.28 -9.28 -4.21
CA ALA A 72 -7.68 -9.39 -5.53
C ALA A 72 -6.90 -10.71 -5.71
N VAL A 73 -6.13 -11.11 -4.70
CA VAL A 73 -5.37 -12.37 -4.69
C VAL A 73 -6.31 -13.57 -4.67
N GLU A 74 -7.40 -13.52 -3.91
CA GLU A 74 -8.46 -14.54 -3.93
C GLU A 74 -9.09 -14.65 -5.32
N LYS A 75 -9.53 -13.53 -5.90
CA LYS A 75 -10.16 -13.50 -7.22
C LYS A 75 -9.26 -14.04 -8.33
N LYS A 76 -7.97 -13.70 -8.31
CA LYS A 76 -7.02 -14.07 -9.36
C LYS A 76 -6.39 -15.46 -9.18
N PHE A 77 -6.09 -15.86 -7.95
CA PHE A 77 -5.33 -17.08 -7.66
C PHE A 77 -6.10 -18.11 -6.82
N GLY A 78 -7.34 -17.83 -6.43
CA GLY A 78 -8.17 -18.74 -5.63
C GLY A 78 -7.74 -18.89 -4.17
N TRP A 79 -6.93 -17.96 -3.65
CA TRP A 79 -6.44 -18.00 -2.27
C TRP A 79 -7.51 -17.50 -1.29
N LYS A 80 -8.39 -18.41 -0.88
CA LYS A 80 -9.46 -18.09 0.07
C LYS A 80 -8.90 -17.85 1.47
N GLN A 81 -9.20 -16.69 2.06
CA GLN A 81 -8.72 -16.34 3.40
C GLN A 81 -9.24 -17.30 4.50
N ASN A 82 -10.30 -18.05 4.24
CA ASN A 82 -10.87 -19.04 5.16
C ASN A 82 -10.30 -20.46 5.00
N ASP A 83 -9.31 -20.68 4.12
CA ASP A 83 -8.62 -21.97 4.01
C ASP A 83 -7.74 -22.23 5.25
N LYS A 84 -8.24 -23.09 6.14
CA LYS A 84 -7.60 -23.44 7.43
C LYS A 84 -6.20 -24.06 7.29
N ARG A 85 -5.78 -24.45 6.09
CA ARG A 85 -4.42 -24.98 5.84
C ARG A 85 -3.35 -23.89 5.86
N PHE A 86 -3.75 -22.63 5.66
CA PHE A 86 -2.83 -21.52 5.53
C PHE A 86 -3.23 -20.35 6.45
N PHE A 87 -2.24 -19.59 6.87
CA PHE A 87 -2.43 -18.24 7.37
C PHE A 87 -1.82 -17.25 6.39
N TYR A 88 -2.34 -16.03 6.36
CA TYR A 88 -1.93 -15.01 5.41
C TYR A 88 -1.23 -13.87 6.14
N ALA A 89 -0.01 -13.56 5.71
CA ALA A 89 0.72 -12.38 6.17
C ALA A 89 0.66 -11.30 5.09
N THR A 90 0.54 -10.04 5.52
CA THR A 90 0.51 -8.88 4.63
C THR A 90 1.61 -7.91 5.02
N MET A 91 2.41 -7.53 4.03
CA MET A 91 3.36 -6.43 4.15
C MET A 91 2.95 -5.33 3.17
N ILE A 92 2.84 -4.12 3.68
CA ILE A 92 2.50 -2.94 2.89
C ILE A 92 3.81 -2.19 2.68
N LYS A 93 4.14 -1.95 1.41
CA LYS A 93 5.20 -1.08 0.97
C LYS A 93 4.54 0.13 0.34
N GLY A 94 4.19 1.10 1.17
CA GLY A 94 3.79 2.42 0.70
C GLY A 94 5.02 3.29 0.54
N GLY A 95 4.98 4.26 -0.37
CA GLY A 95 6.06 5.23 -0.47
C GLY A 95 5.61 6.42 -1.28
N GLY A 96 5.93 7.63 -0.81
CA GLY A 96 5.63 8.89 -1.50
C GLY A 96 6.30 9.05 -2.87
N ALA A 97 7.10 8.06 -3.31
CA ALA A 97 7.73 8.04 -4.62
C ALA A 97 6.80 7.58 -5.75
N SER A 98 5.66 6.94 -5.45
CA SER A 98 4.71 6.49 -6.46
C SER A 98 3.25 6.56 -5.94
N PRO A 99 2.24 6.90 -6.78
CA PRO A 99 0.86 7.10 -6.37
C PRO A 99 0.08 5.79 -6.19
N ASP A 100 0.70 4.80 -5.55
CA ASP A 100 0.25 3.43 -5.51
C ASP A 100 0.79 2.67 -4.28
N TRP A 101 -0.02 1.73 -3.82
CA TRP A 101 0.32 0.83 -2.73
C TRP A 101 0.95 -0.45 -3.27
N GLY A 102 2.18 -0.72 -2.85
CA GLY A 102 2.75 -2.06 -2.96
C GLY A 102 2.25 -2.93 -1.82
N VAL A 103 1.63 -4.06 -2.11
CA VAL A 103 1.16 -5.01 -1.09
C VAL A 103 1.69 -6.40 -1.41
N MET A 104 2.42 -6.97 -0.47
CA MET A 104 2.87 -8.34 -0.53
C MET A 104 1.97 -9.20 0.34
N VAL A 105 1.27 -10.14 -0.30
CA VAL A 105 0.45 -11.15 0.36
C VAL A 105 1.22 -12.47 0.35
N THR A 106 1.57 -12.96 1.52
CA THR A 106 2.26 -14.24 1.70
C THR A 106 1.27 -15.25 2.28
N ARG A 107 1.10 -16.38 1.60
CA ARG A 107 0.35 -17.52 2.12
C ARG A 107 1.32 -18.49 2.77
N ILE A 108 1.13 -18.76 4.06
CA ILE A 108 2.05 -19.53 4.89
C ILE A 108 1.33 -20.78 5.42
N PRO A 109 1.87 -21.99 5.21
CA PRO A 109 1.24 -23.21 5.74
C PRO A 109 1.18 -23.19 7.26
N VAL A 110 0.01 -23.51 7.84
CA VAL A 110 -0.15 -23.64 9.29
C VAL A 110 0.73 -24.76 9.86
N ALA A 111 1.00 -25.79 9.05
CA ALA A 111 1.90 -26.89 9.42
C ALA A 111 3.31 -26.42 9.80
N LEU A 112 3.77 -25.27 9.26
CA LEU A 112 5.07 -24.69 9.60
C LEU A 112 5.20 -24.36 11.10
N GLN A 113 4.10 -23.93 11.74
CA GLN A 113 4.07 -23.63 13.18
C GLN A 113 4.16 -24.89 14.06
N LYS A 114 3.78 -26.05 13.51
CA LYS A 114 3.71 -27.33 14.22
C LYS A 114 4.89 -28.26 13.91
N ALA A 115 5.78 -27.85 13.01
CA ALA A 115 6.95 -28.63 12.62
C ALA A 115 7.85 -28.92 13.83
N ARG A 116 8.22 -30.19 14.00
CA ARG A 116 9.05 -30.68 15.11
C ARG A 116 10.50 -30.92 14.70
N SER A 117 10.78 -31.03 13.40
CA SER A 117 12.14 -31.17 12.87
C SER A 117 12.53 -30.06 11.90
N VAL A 118 13.83 -29.95 11.64
CA VAL A 118 14.38 -29.02 10.65
C VAL A 118 13.95 -29.43 9.24
N GLU A 119 13.86 -30.73 8.97
CA GLU A 119 13.45 -31.29 7.69
C GLU A 119 11.98 -30.97 7.39
N GLU A 120 11.08 -31.14 8.37
CA GLU A 120 9.67 -30.75 8.26
C GLU A 120 9.54 -29.24 8.05
N ARG A 121 10.29 -28.43 8.81
CA ARG A 121 10.27 -26.97 8.63
C ARG A 121 10.71 -26.59 7.22
N LYS A 122 11.77 -27.20 6.69
CA LYS A 122 12.29 -26.94 5.34
C LYS A 122 11.29 -27.32 4.26
N SER A 123 10.58 -28.45 4.39
CA SER A 123 9.57 -28.86 3.42
C SER A 123 8.36 -27.92 3.43
N PHE A 124 7.89 -27.48 4.60
CA PHE A 124 6.79 -26.52 4.68
C PHE A 124 7.17 -25.12 4.18
N LEU A 125 8.41 -24.67 4.37
CA LEU A 125 8.89 -23.40 3.81
C LEU A 125 8.79 -23.37 2.28
N GLN A 126 8.95 -24.51 1.60
CA GLN A 126 8.81 -24.60 0.13
C GLN A 126 7.36 -24.43 -0.35
N LEU A 127 6.38 -24.59 0.54
CA LEU A 127 4.95 -24.40 0.25
C LEU A 127 4.49 -22.95 0.51
N MET A 128 5.36 -22.09 1.02
CA MET A 128 5.07 -20.66 1.11
C MET A 128 4.99 -20.08 -0.29
N GLU A 129 3.94 -19.32 -0.54
CA GLU A 129 3.77 -18.58 -1.79
C GLU A 129 3.58 -17.11 -1.48
N MET A 130 4.07 -16.26 -2.38
CA MET A 130 3.99 -14.80 -2.27
C MET A 130 3.39 -14.22 -3.55
N LYS A 131 2.48 -13.28 -3.40
CA LYS A 131 1.94 -12.47 -4.50
C LYS A 131 2.15 -11.00 -4.16
N PHE A 132 2.67 -10.27 -5.13
CA PHE A 132 2.77 -8.82 -5.05
C PHE A 132 1.60 -8.21 -5.83
N VAL A 133 0.92 -7.28 -5.17
CA VAL A 133 -0.24 -6.55 -5.68
C VAL A 133 0.12 -5.08 -5.66
N VAL A 134 -0.10 -4.39 -6.76
CA VAL A 134 0.01 -2.93 -6.83
C VAL A 134 -1.39 -2.37 -6.96
N ILE A 135 -1.73 -1.43 -6.09
CA ILE A 135 -3.06 -0.80 -6.02
C ILE A 135 -2.88 0.70 -6.17
N SER A 136 -3.30 1.28 -7.29
CA SER A 136 -3.27 2.74 -7.46
C SER A 136 -4.17 3.42 -6.42
N TYR A 137 -3.90 4.68 -6.10
CA TYR A 137 -4.81 5.48 -5.25
C TYR A 137 -6.22 5.62 -5.85
N HIS A 138 -6.39 5.38 -7.14
CA HIS A 138 -7.69 5.34 -7.84
C HIS A 138 -8.35 3.96 -7.82
N GLY A 139 -7.69 2.95 -7.26
CA GLY A 139 -8.22 1.60 -7.10
C GLY A 139 -7.88 0.64 -8.25
N ASP A 140 -7.02 1.02 -9.20
CA ASP A 140 -6.55 0.11 -10.23
C ASP A 140 -5.65 -0.96 -9.62
N ILE A 141 -5.91 -2.22 -9.95
CA ILE A 141 -5.20 -3.36 -9.38
C ILE A 141 -4.37 -4.04 -10.45
N SER A 142 -3.07 -4.21 -10.18
CA SER A 142 -2.18 -4.98 -11.03
C SER A 142 -1.34 -5.97 -10.22
N PHE A 143 -0.80 -6.96 -10.93
CA PHE A 143 0.09 -7.97 -10.39
C PHE A 143 1.36 -7.95 -11.24
N PRO A 144 2.38 -7.17 -10.84
CA PRO A 144 3.58 -7.09 -11.64
C PRO A 144 4.24 -8.46 -11.67
N GLU A 145 4.61 -8.87 -12.88
CA GLU A 145 5.57 -9.94 -13.01
C GLU A 145 6.89 -9.40 -12.49
N PHE A 146 7.50 -10.07 -11.52
CA PHE A 146 8.93 -9.90 -11.30
C PHE A 146 9.58 -10.45 -12.57
N GLY A 147 9.78 -9.57 -13.56
CA GLY A 147 10.67 -9.85 -14.68
C GLY A 147 11.96 -10.39 -14.11
N LYS A 148 12.65 -11.25 -14.87
CA LYS A 148 14.00 -11.74 -14.54
C LYS A 148 14.97 -10.55 -14.43
N ALA A 149 14.84 -9.72 -13.39
CA ALA A 149 15.86 -8.81 -12.95
C ALA A 149 17.02 -9.73 -12.63
N GLY A 150 18.03 -9.70 -13.50
CA GLY A 150 19.17 -10.60 -13.43
C GLY A 150 19.62 -10.66 -11.99
N ARG A 151 19.67 -11.88 -11.43
CA ARG A 151 20.51 -12.16 -10.26
C ARG A 151 21.92 -11.74 -10.66
N LYS A 152 22.29 -10.46 -10.52
CA LYS A 152 23.66 -10.10 -10.25
C LYS A 152 23.93 -10.79 -8.93
N LYS A 153 24.61 -11.93 -9.00
CA LYS A 153 25.28 -12.55 -7.87
C LYS A 153 26.23 -11.48 -7.33
N THR A 154 25.76 -10.63 -6.41
CA THR A 154 26.66 -9.96 -5.49
C THR A 154 27.31 -11.09 -4.72
N LYS A 155 28.59 -11.36 -5.05
CA LYS A 155 29.44 -12.21 -4.21
C LYS A 155 29.32 -11.67 -2.78
N PRO A 156 29.14 -12.52 -1.76
CA PRO A 156 29.24 -12.06 -0.39
C PRO A 156 30.62 -11.44 -0.23
N ILE A 157 30.65 -10.14 0.06
CA ILE A 157 31.82 -9.51 0.63
C ILE A 157 31.88 -10.08 2.04
N HIS A 158 32.73 -11.08 2.25
CA HIS A 158 33.21 -11.40 3.58
C HIS A 158 34.08 -10.21 4.02
N PRO A 159 33.71 -9.43 5.04
CA PRO A 159 34.72 -8.69 5.77
C PRO A 159 35.50 -9.76 6.55
N ASN A 160 36.80 -9.84 6.32
CA ASN A 160 37.68 -10.70 7.10
C ASN A 160 37.47 -10.43 8.60
N LEU A 161 36.94 -11.45 9.29
CA LEU A 161 37.13 -11.77 10.70
C LEU A 161 37.57 -13.22 10.74
#